data_AF-A0A2N1DFV8-F1
#
_entry.id   AF-A0A2N1DFV8-F1
#
_cell.length_a   1.000
_cell.length_b   1.000
_cell.length_c   1.000
_cell.angle_alpha   90.00
_cell.angle_beta   90.00
_cell.angle_gamma   90.00
#
_symmetry.space_group_name_H-M   'P 1'
#
loop_
_entity.id
_entity.type
_entity.pdbx_description
1 polymer ?
#
loop_
_entity_poly.entity_id
_entity_poly.type
_entity_poly.pdbx_seq_one_letter_code
_entity_poly.pdbx_strand_id
1 'polypeptide(L)'
;MHLTSDDLLAGSSLQHDIVIPADLINTSDEEAKVTLQPLTVRDLQLIAKAANQDENLSASLMIQRALLTPKMELEQISKLPAGLAKFLIEQINRVSGISASRNALEEMVQAPLAKACFILAKEFGWTPEEVSAMTIGQILMFLQMSNQAEQLA
;
A
#
# COMPACT_ATOMS: atom_id res chain seq x y z
N MET A 1 -29.51 20.30 2.91
CA MET A 1 -29.68 19.26 3.95
C MET A 1 -28.30 18.95 4.50
N HIS A 2 -28.12 18.94 5.82
CA HIS A 2 -26.85 18.60 6.47
C HIS A 2 -26.90 17.14 6.94
N LEU A 3 -25.76 16.45 6.89
CA LEU A 3 -25.63 15.08 7.41
C LEU A 3 -25.76 15.08 8.95
N THR A 4 -26.43 14.07 9.47
CA THR A 4 -26.51 13.79 10.91
C THR A 4 -25.31 12.96 11.37
N SER A 5 -25.10 12.88 12.68
CA SER A 5 -24.09 11.97 13.25
C SER A 5 -24.37 10.50 12.89
N ASP A 6 -25.64 10.11 12.84
CA ASP A 6 -26.04 8.75 12.47
C ASP A 6 -25.71 8.45 11.00
N ASP A 7 -25.88 9.44 10.10
CA ASP A 7 -25.49 9.31 8.69
C ASP A 7 -23.97 9.08 8.54
N LEU A 8 -23.15 9.72 9.38
CA LEU A 8 -21.70 9.54 9.38
C LEU A 8 -21.28 8.18 9.97
N LEU A 9 -21.97 7.73 11.03
CA LEU A 9 -21.66 6.46 11.69
C LEU A 9 -22.15 5.24 10.89
N ALA A 10 -23.19 5.40 10.07
CA ALA A 10 -23.71 4.34 9.20
C ALA A 10 -22.65 3.76 8.24
N GLY A 11 -21.66 4.58 7.84
CA GLY A 11 -20.54 4.15 6.98
C GLY A 11 -19.71 3.01 7.56
N SER A 12 -19.72 2.83 8.89
CA SER A 12 -18.99 1.73 9.56
C SER A 12 -19.58 0.34 9.34
N SER A 13 -20.84 0.25 8.91
CA SER A 13 -21.55 -1.02 8.67
C SER A 13 -21.67 -1.37 7.20
N LEU A 14 -21.01 -0.62 6.31
CA LEU A 14 -20.97 -0.92 4.88
C LEU A 14 -20.26 -2.25 4.64
N GLN A 15 -20.82 -3.04 3.74
CA GLN A 15 -20.23 -4.32 3.30
C GLN A 15 -19.84 -4.19 1.84
N HIS A 16 -18.61 -4.62 1.54
CA HIS A 16 -18.03 -4.55 0.21
C HIS A 16 -17.65 -5.96 -0.24
N ASP A 17 -18.29 -6.42 -1.31
CA ASP A 17 -17.89 -7.67 -1.97
C ASP A 17 -16.71 -7.39 -2.92
N ILE A 18 -15.62 -8.09 -2.66
CA ILE A 18 -14.35 -7.95 -3.37
C ILE A 18 -14.08 -9.26 -4.12
N VAL A 19 -13.96 -9.15 -5.43
CA VAL A 19 -13.52 -10.26 -6.30
C VAL A 19 -12.02 -10.47 -6.08
N ILE A 20 -11.63 -11.72 -5.82
CA ILE A 20 -10.25 -12.10 -5.67
C ILE A 20 -9.66 -12.44 -7.05
N PRO A 21 -8.51 -11.87 -7.43
CA PRO A 21 -7.82 -12.23 -8.67
C PRO A 21 -7.52 -13.73 -8.75
N ALA A 22 -7.81 -14.35 -9.90
CA ALA A 22 -7.69 -15.80 -10.10
C ALA A 22 -6.25 -16.33 -9.94
N ASP A 23 -5.24 -15.48 -10.14
CA ASP A 23 -3.82 -15.81 -9.94
C ASP A 23 -3.43 -15.91 -8.45
N LEU A 24 -4.24 -15.37 -7.54
CA LEU A 24 -3.99 -15.37 -6.10
C LEU A 24 -4.68 -16.53 -5.36
N ILE A 25 -5.51 -17.30 -6.05
CA ILE A 25 -6.32 -18.38 -5.47
C ILE A 25 -6.24 -19.63 -6.32
N ASN A 26 -6.18 -20.79 -5.66
CA ASN A 26 -6.25 -22.07 -6.35
C ASN A 26 -7.70 -22.58 -6.34
N THR A 27 -8.57 -21.88 -7.07
CA THR A 27 -9.96 -22.32 -7.30
C THR A 27 -10.31 -22.16 -8.76
N SER A 28 -11.17 -23.04 -9.26
CA SER A 28 -11.68 -23.01 -10.63
C SER A 28 -12.82 -21.99 -10.82
N ASP A 29 -13.20 -21.29 -9.74
CA ASP A 29 -14.24 -20.28 -9.75
C ASP A 29 -13.64 -18.90 -10.06
N GLU A 30 -13.90 -18.41 -11.27
CA GLU A 30 -13.42 -17.11 -11.76
C GLU A 30 -14.07 -15.91 -11.03
N GLU A 31 -15.09 -16.15 -10.20
CA GLU A 31 -15.81 -15.12 -9.44
C GLU A 31 -15.69 -15.26 -7.91
N ALA A 32 -14.64 -15.90 -7.41
CA ALA A 32 -14.43 -16.02 -5.97
C ALA A 32 -14.42 -14.64 -5.28
N LYS A 33 -15.36 -14.44 -4.33
CA LYS A 33 -15.57 -13.17 -3.63
C LYS A 33 -15.35 -13.32 -2.13
N VAL A 34 -14.88 -12.24 -1.52
CA VAL A 34 -14.85 -12.06 -0.07
C VAL A 34 -15.62 -10.80 0.30
N THR A 35 -16.25 -10.80 1.48
CA THR A 35 -16.97 -9.63 1.97
C THR A 35 -16.12 -8.94 3.03
N LEU A 36 -15.86 -7.64 2.83
CA LEU A 36 -15.11 -6.78 3.74
C LEU A 36 -16.02 -5.72 4.36
N GLN A 37 -15.67 -5.28 5.57
CA GLN A 37 -16.20 -4.07 6.19
C GLN A 37 -15.09 -3.04 6.42
N PRO A 38 -15.39 -1.73 6.31
CA PRO A 38 -14.47 -0.65 6.69
C PRO A 38 -14.02 -0.77 8.15
N LEU A 39 -12.73 -0.51 8.41
CA LEU A 39 -12.20 -0.37 9.75
C LEU A 39 -12.61 0.97 10.34
N THR A 40 -13.11 0.96 11.57
CA THR A 40 -13.40 2.19 12.31
C THR A 40 -12.15 2.75 12.98
N VAL A 41 -12.20 4.02 13.39
CA VAL A 41 -11.13 4.63 14.20
C VAL A 41 -10.86 3.83 15.48
N ARG A 42 -11.90 3.27 16.11
CA ARG A 42 -11.76 2.43 17.30
C ARG A 42 -11.02 1.14 16.99
N ASP A 43 -11.31 0.51 15.84
CA ASP A 43 -10.64 -0.72 15.43
C ASP A 43 -9.15 -0.47 15.24
N LEU A 44 -8.77 0.60 14.54
CA LEU A 44 -7.37 0.97 14.33
C LEU A 44 -6.62 1.22 15.63
N GLN A 45 -7.25 1.88 16.61
CA GLN A 45 -6.66 2.10 17.93
C GLN A 45 -6.42 0.78 18.69
N LEU A 46 -7.39 -0.15 18.63
CA LEU A 46 -7.25 -1.46 19.27
C LEU A 46 -6.17 -2.31 18.60
N ILE A 47 -6.13 -2.31 17.26
CA ILE A 47 -5.12 -3.01 16.47
C ILE A 47 -3.73 -2.45 16.79
N ALA A 48 -3.55 -1.13 16.75
CA ALA A 48 -2.26 -0.49 17.05
C ALA A 48 -1.76 -0.84 18.46
N LYS A 49 -2.67 -0.91 19.44
CA LYS A 49 -2.35 -1.31 20.81
C LYS A 49 -1.99 -2.79 20.91
N ALA A 50 -2.74 -3.67 20.23
CA ALA A 50 -2.52 -5.11 20.28
C ALA A 50 -1.26 -5.55 19.51
N ALA A 51 -0.95 -4.87 18.41
CA ALA A 51 0.21 -5.16 17.58
C ALA A 51 1.54 -4.80 18.27
N ASN A 52 1.53 -3.86 19.23
CA ASN A 52 2.73 -3.44 19.97
C ASN A 52 3.96 -3.17 19.08
N GLN A 53 3.76 -2.39 18.00
CA GLN A 53 4.77 -2.05 16.99
C GLN A 53 5.20 -3.19 16.03
N ASP A 54 4.58 -4.37 16.09
CA ASP A 54 4.76 -5.44 15.11
C ASP A 54 3.85 -5.21 13.88
N GLU A 55 4.47 -4.86 12.75
CA GLU A 55 3.75 -4.58 11.50
C GLU A 55 3.05 -5.82 10.92
N ASN A 56 3.65 -7.01 11.06
CA ASN A 56 3.08 -8.26 10.55
C ASN A 56 1.84 -8.66 11.37
N LEU A 57 1.91 -8.50 12.68
CA LEU A 57 0.77 -8.72 13.57
C LEU A 57 -0.34 -7.69 13.32
N SER A 58 0.03 -6.43 13.10
CA SER A 58 -0.93 -5.36 12.74
C SER A 58 -1.71 -5.73 11.48
N ALA A 59 -1.02 -6.13 10.40
CA ALA A 59 -1.68 -6.56 9.16
C ALA A 59 -2.62 -7.76 9.39
N SER A 60 -2.17 -8.76 10.16
CA SER A 60 -2.99 -9.94 10.45
C SER A 60 -4.27 -9.59 11.22
N LEU A 61 -4.18 -8.67 12.19
CA LEU A 61 -5.32 -8.17 12.96
C LEU A 61 -6.26 -7.29 12.11
N MET A 62 -5.73 -6.52 11.16
CA MET A 62 -6.54 -5.77 10.20
C MET A 62 -7.39 -6.70 9.33
N ILE A 63 -6.78 -7.77 8.80
CA ILE A 63 -7.50 -8.78 8.01
C ILE A 63 -8.58 -9.43 8.86
N GLN A 64 -8.24 -9.88 10.08
CA GLN A 64 -9.18 -10.54 10.98
C GLN A 64 -10.40 -9.65 11.29
N ARG A 65 -10.18 -8.35 11.46
CA ARG A 65 -11.24 -7.41 11.84
C ARG A 65 -12.12 -7.01 10.67
N ALA A 66 -11.54 -6.85 9.48
CA ALA A 66 -12.24 -6.35 8.30
C ALA A 66 -12.91 -7.46 7.46
N LEU A 67 -12.39 -8.70 7.50
CA LEU A 67 -12.93 -9.82 6.73
C LEU A 67 -14.18 -10.41 7.41
N LEU A 68 -15.35 -10.21 6.80
CA LEU A 68 -16.62 -10.74 7.29
C LEU A 68 -16.87 -12.17 6.82
N THR A 69 -16.63 -12.43 5.53
CA THR A 69 -16.83 -13.74 4.90
C THR A 69 -15.70 -14.00 3.91
N PRO A 70 -14.97 -15.13 4.02
CA PRO A 70 -15.07 -16.15 5.07
C PRO A 70 -14.53 -15.65 6.42
N LYS A 71 -15.13 -16.08 7.53
CA LYS A 71 -14.55 -15.80 8.86
C LYS A 71 -13.25 -16.59 9.02
N MET A 72 -12.19 -15.90 9.46
CA MET A 72 -10.87 -16.50 9.64
C MET A 72 -10.30 -16.18 11.02
N GLU A 73 -9.66 -17.18 11.62
CA GLU A 73 -8.87 -17.03 12.84
C GLU A 73 -7.44 -16.55 12.51
N LEU A 74 -6.76 -15.94 13.49
CA LEU A 74 -5.43 -15.37 13.30
C LEU A 74 -4.40 -16.42 12.81
N GLU A 75 -4.51 -17.66 13.28
CA GLU A 75 -3.67 -18.79 12.85
C GLU A 75 -3.91 -19.22 11.38
N GLN A 76 -5.09 -18.94 10.83
CA GLN A 76 -5.40 -19.20 9.43
C GLN A 76 -4.90 -18.04 8.56
N ILE A 77 -5.01 -16.81 9.06
CA ILE A 77 -4.53 -15.61 8.39
C ILE A 77 -3.01 -15.65 8.23
N SER A 78 -2.28 -16.13 9.24
CA SER A 78 -0.82 -16.28 9.16
C SER A 78 -0.34 -17.31 8.12
N LYS A 79 -1.24 -18.15 7.62
CA LYS A 79 -0.98 -19.15 6.57
C LYS A 79 -1.39 -18.67 5.18
N LEU A 80 -1.94 -17.46 5.05
CA LEU A 80 -2.33 -16.93 3.74
C LEU A 80 -1.09 -16.74 2.84
N PRO A 81 -1.21 -17.00 1.53
CA PRO A 81 -0.18 -16.61 0.58
C PRO A 81 0.11 -15.11 0.71
N ALA A 82 1.38 -14.72 0.72
CA ALA A 82 1.78 -13.33 0.92
C ALA A 82 1.14 -12.36 -0.09
N GLY A 83 0.97 -12.78 -1.36
CA GLY A 83 0.29 -12.00 -2.39
C GLY A 83 -1.20 -11.75 -2.07
N LEU A 84 -1.90 -12.77 -1.56
CA LEU A 84 -3.30 -12.64 -1.15
C LEU A 84 -3.45 -11.77 0.09
N ALA A 85 -2.57 -11.93 1.09
CA ALA A 85 -2.57 -11.08 2.27
C ALA A 85 -2.34 -9.61 1.91
N LYS A 86 -1.36 -9.33 1.03
CA LYS A 86 -1.10 -7.99 0.50
C LYS A 86 -2.32 -7.42 -0.22
N PHE A 87 -2.93 -8.18 -1.12
CA PHE A 87 -4.14 -7.76 -1.84
C PHE A 87 -5.28 -7.40 -0.89
N LEU A 88 -5.54 -8.24 0.12
CA LEU A 88 -6.59 -7.99 1.11
C LEU A 88 -6.32 -6.71 1.91
N ILE A 89 -5.08 -6.47 2.35
CA ILE A 89 -4.71 -5.23 3.05
C ILE A 89 -4.96 -4.00 2.17
N GLU A 90 -4.60 -4.05 0.89
CA GLU A 90 -4.85 -2.96 -0.04
C GLU A 90 -6.35 -2.66 -0.19
N GLN A 91 -7.19 -3.71 -0.30
CA GLN A 91 -8.64 -3.54 -0.37
C GLN A 91 -9.23 -3.04 0.95
N ILE A 92 -8.75 -3.53 2.10
CA ILE A 92 -9.15 -3.06 3.43
C ILE A 92 -8.84 -1.57 3.58
N ASN A 93 -7.63 -1.15 3.21
CA ASN A 93 -7.22 0.26 3.23
C ASN A 93 -8.14 1.11 2.34
N ARG A 94 -8.42 0.64 1.12
CA ARG A 94 -9.31 1.30 0.17
C ARG A 94 -10.73 1.47 0.73
N VAL A 95 -11.37 0.40 1.22
CA VAL A 95 -12.76 0.47 1.73
C VAL A 95 -12.86 1.24 3.04
N SER A 96 -11.79 1.24 3.84
CA SER A 96 -11.71 2.00 5.09
C SER A 96 -11.39 3.48 4.88
N GLY A 97 -11.11 3.90 3.63
CA GLY A 97 -10.66 5.26 3.33
C GLY A 97 -9.30 5.60 3.94
N ILE A 98 -8.52 4.58 4.32
CA ILE A 98 -7.16 4.72 4.81
C ILE A 98 -6.27 4.72 3.57
N SER A 99 -5.94 5.90 3.07
CA SER A 99 -4.85 5.99 2.09
C SER A 99 -3.62 5.33 2.71
N ALA A 100 -2.99 4.39 2.01
CA ALA A 100 -1.73 3.73 2.40
C ALA A 100 -0.57 4.74 2.45
N SER A 101 -0.72 5.83 3.20
CA SER A 101 0.12 7.01 3.19
C SER A 101 0.62 7.27 4.60
N ARG A 102 1.50 6.38 5.05
CA ARG A 102 2.76 6.91 5.60
C ARG A 102 3.90 6.81 4.60
N ASN A 103 3.88 5.82 3.69
CA ASN A 103 4.97 5.60 2.74
C ASN A 103 4.61 5.83 1.27
N ALA A 104 3.33 5.94 0.86
CA ALA A 104 3.01 6.11 -0.57
C ALA A 104 3.60 7.40 -1.17
N LEU A 105 3.67 8.50 -0.42
CA LEU A 105 4.30 9.74 -0.90
C LEU A 105 5.83 9.62 -0.91
N GLU A 106 6.43 9.00 0.11
CA GLU A 106 7.88 8.73 0.12
C GLU A 106 8.27 7.76 -1.00
N GLU A 107 7.56 6.67 -1.25
CA GLU A 107 7.82 5.75 -2.37
C GLU A 107 7.56 6.42 -3.73
N MET A 108 6.52 7.23 -3.88
CA MET A 108 6.26 7.99 -5.10
C MET A 108 7.31 9.09 -5.38
N VAL A 109 7.93 9.65 -4.34
CA VAL A 109 8.99 10.68 -4.48
C VAL A 109 10.37 10.05 -4.62
N GLN A 110 10.65 8.97 -3.89
CA GLN A 110 11.94 8.28 -3.88
C GLN A 110 12.14 7.39 -5.12
N ALA A 111 11.08 6.83 -5.72
CA ALA A 111 11.23 5.99 -6.92
C ALA A 111 11.74 6.76 -8.16
N PRO A 112 11.25 7.98 -8.48
CA PRO A 112 11.83 8.81 -9.54
C PRO A 112 13.25 9.28 -9.23
N LEU A 113 13.55 9.64 -7.98
CA LEU A 113 14.89 10.07 -7.55
C LEU A 113 15.90 8.93 -7.61
N ALA A 114 15.56 7.74 -7.11
CA ALA A 114 16.42 6.55 -7.21
C ALA A 114 16.68 6.15 -8.66
N LYS A 115 15.67 6.26 -9.53
CA LYS A 115 15.81 6.02 -10.98
C LYS A 115 16.71 7.08 -11.63
N ALA A 116 16.58 8.35 -11.26
CA ALA A 116 17.46 9.42 -11.71
C ALA A 116 18.92 9.18 -11.27
N CYS A 117 19.15 8.80 -10.02
CA CYS A 117 20.49 8.49 -9.53
C CYS A 117 21.13 7.33 -10.30
N PHE A 118 20.34 6.31 -10.64
CA PHE A 118 20.79 5.16 -11.42
C PHE A 118 21.11 5.53 -12.89
N ILE A 119 20.30 6.38 -13.52
CA ILE A 119 20.56 6.86 -14.89
C ILE A 119 21.84 7.70 -14.92
N LEU A 120 22.04 8.59 -13.95
CA LEU A 120 23.24 9.42 -13.84
C LEU A 120 24.50 8.58 -13.58
N ALA A 121 24.43 7.60 -12.68
CA ALA A 121 25.53 6.65 -12.44
C ALA A 121 25.96 5.92 -13.73
N LYS A 122 24.98 5.50 -14.54
CA LYS A 122 25.22 4.78 -15.80
C LYS A 122 25.80 5.67 -16.91
N GLU A 123 25.29 6.89 -17.06
CA GLU A 123 25.73 7.82 -18.10
C GLU A 123 27.12 8.43 -17.83
N PHE A 124 27.42 8.72 -16.56
CA PHE A 124 28.67 9.39 -16.17
C PHE A 124 29.73 8.44 -15.59
N GLY A 125 29.42 7.14 -15.44
CA GLY A 125 30.34 6.13 -14.88
C GLY A 125 30.57 6.25 -13.38
N TRP A 126 29.68 6.93 -12.65
CA TRP A 126 29.77 7.15 -11.20
C TRP A 126 29.17 5.99 -10.41
N THR A 127 29.64 5.79 -9.18
CA THR A 127 29.06 4.77 -8.29
C THR A 127 27.78 5.28 -7.61
N PRO A 128 26.86 4.38 -7.21
CA PRO A 128 25.64 4.78 -6.49
C PRO A 128 25.91 5.61 -5.22
N GLU A 129 27.05 5.37 -4.55
CA GLU A 129 27.47 6.11 -3.37
C GLU A 129 27.87 7.56 -3.71
N GLU A 130 28.58 7.77 -4.83
CA GLU A 130 28.96 9.10 -5.32
C GLU A 130 27.73 9.95 -5.67
N VAL A 131 26.69 9.32 -6.24
CA VAL A 131 25.43 10.00 -6.57
C VAL A 131 24.58 10.25 -5.33
N SER A 132 24.61 9.36 -4.33
CA SER A 132 23.88 9.53 -3.07
C SER A 132 24.39 10.67 -2.20
N ALA A 133 25.64 11.09 -2.39
CA ALA A 133 26.25 12.23 -1.71
C ALA A 133 25.83 13.59 -2.32
N MET A 134 25.11 13.58 -3.45
CA MET A 134 24.69 14.79 -4.15
C MET A 134 23.38 15.34 -3.60
N THR A 135 23.28 16.66 -3.59
CA THR A 135 22.02 17.33 -3.25
C THR A 135 21.00 17.18 -4.38
N ILE A 136 19.70 17.21 -4.04
CA ILE A 136 18.60 17.16 -5.02
C ILE A 136 18.76 18.24 -6.11
N GLY A 137 19.24 19.43 -5.77
CA GLY A 137 19.51 20.50 -6.74
C GLY A 137 20.58 20.13 -7.77
N GLN A 138 21.62 19.39 -7.36
CA GLN A 138 22.67 18.93 -8.27
C GLN A 138 22.16 17.80 -9.18
N ILE A 139 21.38 16.85 -8.63
CA ILE A 139 20.77 15.76 -9.41
C ILE A 139 19.86 16.30 -10.52
N LEU A 140 19.01 17.29 -10.20
CA LEU A 140 18.09 17.90 -11.18
C LEU A 140 18.84 18.67 -12.29
N MET A 141 19.97 19.32 -11.96
CA MET A 141 20.78 20.05 -12.94
C MET A 141 21.44 19.11 -13.96
N PHE A 142 21.98 17.97 -13.52
CA PHE A 142 22.59 17.00 -14.43
C PHE A 142 21.55 16.30 -15.32
N LEU A 143 20.36 16.00 -14.81
CA LEU A 143 19.25 15.47 -15.62
C LEU A 143 18.81 16.44 -16.72
N GLN A 144 18.77 17.75 -16.42
CA GLN A 144 18.46 18.76 -17.43
C GLN A 144 19.53 18.81 -18.52
N MET A 145 20.81 18.70 -18.17
CA MET A 145 21.91 18.68 -19.14
C MET A 145 21.89 17.41 -20.01
N SER A 146 21.63 16.24 -19.44
CA SER A 146 21.49 14.99 -20.20
C SER A 146 20.31 15.04 -21.19
N ASN A 147 19.16 15.57 -20.77
CA ASN A 147 18.00 15.72 -21.65
C ASN A 147 18.22 16.76 -22.77
N GLN A 148 19.05 17.78 -22.53
CA GLN A 148 19.45 18.73 -23.58
C GLN A 148 20.48 18.13 -24.56
N ALA A 149 21.39 17.28 -24.08
CA ALA A 149 22.34 16.57 -24.94
C ALA A 149 21.62 15.57 -25.88
N GLU A 150 20.56 14.92 -25.41
CA GLU A 150 19.73 14.00 -26.20
C GLU A 150 18.86 14.72 -27.25
N GLN A 151 18.56 16.02 -27.06
CA GLN A 151 17.82 16.85 -28.02
C GLN A 151 18.72 17.54 -29.07
N LEU A 152 20.05 17.50 -28.90
CA LEU A 152 21.04 18.09 -29.80
C LEU A 152 21.82 17.04 -30.62
N ALA A 153 21.51 15.75 -30.45
CA ALA A 153 22.02 14.62 -31.24
C ALA A 153 20.99 14.18 -32.29
#